data_AF-A0A1H3CK24-F1
#
_entry.id   AF-A0A1H3CK24-F1
#
_cell.length_a   1.000
_cell.length_b   1.000
_cell.length_c   1.000
_cell.angle_alpha   90.00
_cell.angle_beta   90.00
_cell.angle_gamma   90.00
#
_symmetry.space_group_name_H-M   'P 1'
#
loop_
_entity.id
_entity.type
_entity.pdbx_description
1 polymer ?
#
loop_
_entity_poly.entity_id
_entity_poly.type
_entity_poly.pdbx_seq_one_letter_code
_entity_poly.pdbx_strand_id
1 'polypeptide(L)'
;MARPRDPPACLLEHGRDRSLSQKKPGWNALLLPKDSAASQLVPELAPLPGGIVVTKTTDSALTGTNLRLILTNLGIRNVVLTGIFTDQCVSSTVRSLVDESFFGSLTRDTTRHA
;
A
#
# COMPACT_ATOMS: atom_id res chain seq x y z
N MET A 1 5.07 -20.31 16.75
CA MET A 1 4.60 -20.49 15.35
C MET A 1 3.82 -19.23 14.96
N ALA A 2 4.49 -18.27 14.31
CA ALA A 2 3.93 -17.05 13.71
C ALA A 2 4.90 -16.68 12.57
N ARG A 3 4.46 -16.30 11.37
CA ARG A 3 3.91 -14.97 11.09
C ARG A 3 3.28 -14.96 9.68
N PRO A 4 2.07 -14.40 9.50
CA PRO A 4 1.78 -13.61 8.32
C PRO A 4 1.75 -12.14 8.74
N ARG A 5 2.82 -11.43 8.42
CA ARG A 5 2.95 -9.98 8.56
C ARG A 5 3.71 -9.49 7.33
N ASP A 6 3.17 -8.52 6.60
CA ASP A 6 3.76 -7.92 5.39
C ASP A 6 2.92 -6.69 4.98
N PRO A 7 3.44 -5.64 4.29
CA PRO A 7 4.80 -5.04 4.31
C PRO A 7 4.74 -3.48 4.34
N PRO A 8 5.80 -2.74 4.72
CA PRO A 8 6.41 -1.86 3.71
C PRO A 8 7.68 -2.39 3.04
N ALA A 9 7.94 -1.78 1.88
CA ALA A 9 8.37 -2.48 0.70
C ALA A 9 9.53 -1.75 0.03
N CYS A 10 10.70 -2.10 0.53
CA CYS A 10 11.91 -2.14 -0.26
C CYS A 10 12.25 -3.63 -0.45
N LEU A 11 12.42 -4.05 -1.68
CA LEU A 11 12.94 -5.39 -1.99
C LEU A 11 14.44 -5.46 -1.71
N LEU A 12 15.14 -4.33 -1.83
CA LEU A 12 16.56 -4.21 -1.53
C LEU A 12 16.75 -3.32 -0.31
N GLU A 13 17.75 -3.60 0.54
CA GLU A 13 18.00 -2.83 1.75
C GLU A 13 18.19 -1.33 1.48
N HIS A 14 18.84 -1.01 0.37
CA HIS A 14 19.10 0.36 -0.08
C HIS A 14 17.96 0.96 -0.92
N GLY A 15 16.81 0.28 -1.06
CA GLY A 15 15.59 0.80 -1.71
C GLY A 15 15.71 1.16 -3.20
N ARG A 16 16.67 0.59 -3.93
CA ARG A 16 16.93 0.94 -5.34
C ARG A 16 15.85 0.41 -6.28
N ASP A 17 14.96 -0.42 -5.77
CA ASP A 17 13.77 -0.98 -6.42
C ASP A 17 12.54 -0.07 -6.36
N ARG A 18 12.55 0.96 -5.49
CA ARG A 18 11.39 1.84 -5.27
C ARG A 18 11.12 2.86 -6.39
N SER A 19 9.95 3.47 -6.41
CA SER A 19 9.67 4.61 -7.30
C SER A 19 10.58 5.80 -6.99
N LEU A 20 10.76 6.70 -7.96
CA LEU A 20 11.52 7.93 -7.75
C LEU A 20 10.94 8.78 -6.62
N SER A 21 9.61 8.85 -6.49
CA SER A 21 8.94 9.57 -5.40
C SER A 21 9.34 9.05 -4.02
N GLN A 22 9.42 7.72 -3.89
CA GLN A 22 9.78 7.01 -2.67
C GLN A 22 11.28 6.89 -2.42
N LYS A 23 12.12 7.13 -3.44
CA LYS A 23 13.59 7.21 -3.31
C LYS A 23 14.08 8.60 -2.95
N LYS A 24 13.22 9.62 -3.00
CA LYS A 24 13.65 11.00 -2.73
C LYS A 24 14.25 11.09 -1.32
N PRO A 25 15.46 11.66 -1.17
CA PRO A 25 16.04 11.94 0.14
C PRO A 25 15.11 12.79 1.01
N GLY A 26 15.25 12.67 2.33
CA GLY A 26 14.41 13.37 3.31
C GLY A 26 13.22 12.54 3.76
N TRP A 27 12.04 13.15 3.87
CA TRP A 27 10.84 12.52 4.43
C TRP A 27 10.44 11.20 3.75
N ASN A 28 10.69 11.07 2.45
CA ASN A 28 10.31 9.88 1.67
C ASN A 28 11.33 8.73 1.77
N ALA A 29 12.49 8.94 2.43
CA ALA A 29 13.55 7.94 2.57
C ALA A 29 13.24 6.86 3.64
N LEU A 30 11.98 6.40 3.66
CA LEU A 30 11.50 5.33 4.55
C LEU A 30 11.96 3.97 4.03
N LEU A 31 13.23 3.63 4.25
CA LEU A 31 13.79 2.33 3.90
C LEU A 31 13.27 1.26 4.86
N LEU A 32 12.25 0.54 4.42
CA LEU A 32 11.61 -0.53 5.16
C LEU A 32 11.74 -1.82 4.34
N PRO A 33 12.83 -2.59 4.54
CA PRO A 33 13.01 -3.89 3.91
C PRO A 33 11.88 -4.83 4.32
N LYS A 34 11.39 -5.65 3.38
CA LYS A 34 10.22 -6.55 3.57
C LYS A 34 10.27 -7.32 4.89
N ASP A 35 11.41 -7.90 5.24
CA ASP A 35 11.53 -8.79 6.41
C ASP A 35 11.95 -8.06 7.70
N SER A 36 12.08 -6.73 7.65
CA SER A 36 12.44 -5.93 8.82
C SER A 36 11.30 -5.86 9.83
N ALA A 37 11.61 -5.71 11.13
CA ALA A 37 10.57 -5.57 12.14
C ALA A 37 9.68 -4.33 11.93
N ALA A 38 10.28 -3.25 11.43
CA ALA A 38 9.59 -1.98 11.16
C ALA A 38 8.64 -2.03 9.95
N SER A 39 8.81 -3.02 9.05
CA SER A 39 7.91 -3.23 7.91
C SER A 39 6.73 -4.15 8.22
N GLN A 40 6.61 -4.62 9.45
CA GLN A 40 5.55 -5.55 9.78
C GLN A 40 4.26 -4.81 10.14
N LEU A 41 3.12 -5.36 9.71
CA LEU A 41 1.82 -4.88 10.17
C LEU A 41 1.72 -4.99 11.70
N VAL A 42 1.07 -4.00 12.29
CA VAL A 42 0.70 -4.05 13.71
C VAL A 42 -0.33 -5.17 13.94
N PRO A 43 -0.29 -5.88 15.09
CA PRO A 43 -1.17 -7.01 15.35
C PRO A 43 -2.66 -6.72 15.17
N GLU A 44 -3.10 -5.51 15.52
CA GLU A 44 -4.48 -5.03 15.45
C GLU A 44 -5.01 -4.93 14.01
N LEU A 45 -4.11 -4.84 13.04
CA LEU A 45 -4.42 -4.76 11.60
C LEU A 45 -3.95 -6.01 10.85
N ALA A 46 -3.75 -7.12 11.57
CA ALA A 46 -3.43 -8.40 10.94
C ALA A 46 -4.54 -8.81 9.96
N PRO A 47 -4.19 -9.28 8.75
CA PRO A 47 -5.19 -9.76 7.79
C PRO A 47 -6.01 -10.91 8.38
N LEU A 48 -7.33 -10.89 8.13
CA LEU A 48 -8.19 -12.03 8.43
C LEU A 48 -7.85 -13.23 7.52
N PRO A 49 -8.24 -14.47 7.90
CA PRO A 49 -8.11 -15.62 7.02
C PRO A 49 -8.74 -15.37 5.64
N GLY A 50 -7.98 -15.62 4.58
CA GLY A 50 -8.40 -15.34 3.19
C GLY A 50 -8.19 -13.88 2.75
N GLY A 51 -7.70 -13.01 3.63
CA GLY A 51 -7.33 -11.63 3.28
C GLY A 51 -6.16 -11.57 2.30
N ILE A 52 -6.31 -10.76 1.25
CA ILE A 52 -5.29 -10.57 0.22
C ILE A 52 -4.33 -9.47 0.66
N VAL A 53 -3.03 -9.77 0.67
CA VAL A 53 -1.95 -8.81 0.97
C VAL A 53 -1.19 -8.48 -0.30
N VAL A 54 -1.04 -7.19 -0.60
CA VAL A 54 -0.29 -6.69 -1.76
C VAL A 54 0.88 -5.83 -1.30
N THR A 55 2.07 -6.16 -1.79
CA THR A 55 3.31 -5.40 -1.54
C THR A 55 3.48 -4.35 -2.64
N LYS A 56 3.85 -3.10 -2.31
CA LYS A 56 4.04 -2.02 -3.30
C LYS A 56 5.32 -1.22 -3.04
N THR A 57 6.14 -1.01 -4.07
CA THR A 57 7.37 -0.17 -3.97
C THR A 57 7.13 1.27 -4.48
N THR A 58 5.87 1.65 -4.62
CA THR A 58 5.37 2.91 -5.18
C THR A 58 4.30 3.49 -4.24
N ASP A 59 3.89 4.75 -4.47
CA ASP A 59 2.85 5.39 -3.64
C ASP A 59 1.47 4.81 -3.90
N SER A 60 1.09 4.65 -5.17
CA SER A 60 -0.16 4.01 -5.57
C SER A 60 -0.08 2.50 -5.41
N ALA A 61 -1.05 1.88 -4.74
CA ALA A 61 -1.11 0.42 -4.63
C ALA A 61 -1.40 -0.27 -5.97
N LEU A 62 -1.88 0.45 -6.99
CA LEU A 62 -2.07 -0.10 -8.34
C LEU A 62 -0.79 -0.09 -9.16
N THR A 63 0.03 0.96 -9.03
CA THR A 63 1.21 1.14 -9.87
C THR A 63 2.28 0.12 -9.51
N GLY A 64 2.53 -0.80 -10.44
CA GLY A 64 3.57 -1.84 -10.28
C GLY A 64 3.14 -3.05 -9.45
N THR A 65 1.82 -3.24 -9.23
CA THR A 65 1.28 -4.45 -8.58
C THR A 65 0.22 -5.11 -9.47
N ASN A 66 -0.25 -6.28 -9.05
CA ASN A 66 -1.36 -6.99 -9.69
C ASN A 66 -2.74 -6.66 -9.09
N LEU A 67 -2.85 -5.61 -8.25
CA LEU A 67 -4.10 -5.27 -7.57
C LEU A 67 -5.26 -5.05 -8.54
N ARG A 68 -5.00 -4.40 -9.69
CA ARG A 68 -6.01 -4.20 -10.75
C ARG A 68 -6.62 -5.53 -11.22
N LEU A 69 -5.75 -6.49 -11.54
CA LEU A 69 -6.15 -7.80 -12.03
C LEU A 69 -6.98 -8.55 -10.97
N ILE A 70 -6.55 -8.48 -9.71
CA ILE A 70 -7.26 -9.09 -8.58
C ILE A 70 -8.68 -8.50 -8.46
N LEU A 71 -8.80 -7.17 -8.40
CA LEU A 71 -10.10 -6.51 -8.25
C LEU A 71 -11.05 -6.84 -9.41
N THR A 72 -10.54 -6.82 -10.65
CA THR A 72 -11.30 -7.18 -11.84
C THR A 72 -11.78 -8.64 -11.81
N ASN A 73 -10.90 -9.58 -11.48
CA ASN A 73 -11.24 -11.00 -11.41
C ASN A 73 -12.28 -11.31 -10.32
N LEU A 74 -12.28 -10.52 -9.24
CA LEU A 74 -13.27 -10.60 -8.17
C LEU A 74 -14.57 -9.83 -8.49
N GLY A 75 -14.65 -9.14 -9.63
CA GLY A 75 -15.82 -8.33 -10.00
C GLY A 75 -16.03 -7.09 -9.11
N ILE A 76 -15.00 -6.64 -8.39
CA ILE A 76 -15.10 -5.50 -7.46
C ILE A 76 -15.06 -4.20 -8.26
N ARG A 77 -15.96 -3.26 -7.93
CA ARG A 77 -16.00 -1.92 -8.54
C ARG A 77 -15.97 -0.78 -7.52
N ASN A 78 -16.33 -1.06 -6.27
CA ASN A 78 -16.30 -0.10 -5.18
C ASN A 78 -15.20 -0.47 -4.21
N VAL A 79 -14.28 0.45 -3.94
CA VAL A 79 -13.14 0.23 -3.06
C VAL A 79 -13.13 1.33 -2.00
N VAL A 80 -13.15 0.93 -0.74
CA VAL A 80 -12.98 1.82 0.42
C VAL A 80 -11.51 1.80 0.83
N LEU A 81 -10.90 2.98 0.94
CA LEU A 81 -9.49 3.12 1.28
C LEU A 81 -9.32 3.72 2.68
N THR A 82 -8.47 3.08 3.46
CA THR A 82 -8.08 3.48 4.82
C THR A 82 -6.57 3.36 4.98
N GLY A 83 -5.96 4.09 5.91
CA GLY A 83 -4.53 3.96 6.25
C GLY A 83 -3.74 5.26 6.14
N ILE A 84 -2.41 5.14 5.99
CA ILE A 84 -1.48 6.27 6.05
C ILE A 84 -0.45 6.22 4.91
N PHE A 85 0.06 7.35 4.41
CA PHE A 85 -0.38 8.73 4.69
C PHE A 85 -1.48 9.17 3.71
N THR A 86 -2.43 9.98 4.20
CA THR A 86 -3.60 10.46 3.45
C THR A 86 -3.18 11.15 2.15
N ASP A 87 -2.24 12.08 2.21
CA ASP A 87 -1.79 12.93 1.09
C ASP A 87 -0.79 12.22 0.15
N GLN A 88 -0.26 11.07 0.57
CA GLN A 88 0.69 10.27 -0.22
C GLN A 88 0.04 8.99 -0.75
N CYS A 89 0.29 7.86 -0.07
CA CYS A 89 -0.09 6.53 -0.53
C CYS A 89 -1.59 6.37 -0.71
N VAL A 90 -2.39 6.92 0.20
CA VAL A 90 -3.85 6.76 0.13
C VAL A 90 -4.41 7.57 -1.03
N SER A 91 -4.16 8.88 -1.09
CA SER A 91 -4.63 9.74 -2.20
C SER A 91 -4.13 9.29 -3.57
N SER A 92 -2.88 8.83 -3.68
CA SER A 92 -2.33 8.32 -4.94
C SER A 92 -3.07 7.08 -5.41
N THR A 93 -3.43 6.18 -4.48
CA THR A 93 -4.19 4.97 -4.81
C THR A 93 -5.63 5.30 -5.20
N VAL A 94 -6.29 6.24 -4.51
CA VAL A 94 -7.63 6.73 -4.89
C VAL A 94 -7.63 7.22 -6.34
N ARG A 95 -6.69 8.10 -6.69
CA ARG A 95 -6.57 8.65 -8.06
C ARG A 95 -6.38 7.54 -9.10
N SER A 96 -5.44 6.62 -8.87
CA SER A 96 -5.21 5.50 -9.79
C SER A 96 -6.43 4.58 -9.94
N LEU A 97 -7.21 4.36 -8.87
CA LEU A 97 -8.42 3.55 -8.94
C LEU A 97 -9.52 4.23 -9.77
N VAL A 98 -9.71 5.53 -9.55
CA VAL A 98 -10.70 6.32 -10.31
C VAL A 98 -10.32 6.40 -11.79
N ASP A 99 -9.05 6.58 -12.12
CA ASP A 99 -8.55 6.57 -13.50
C ASP A 99 -8.83 5.23 -14.21
N GLU A 100 -8.86 4.12 -13.46
CA GLU A 100 -9.19 2.77 -13.93
C GLU A 100 -10.71 2.47 -13.83
N SER A 101 -11.56 3.48 -13.62
CA SER A 101 -13.02 3.35 -13.52
C SER A 101 -13.53 2.50 -12.34
N PHE A 102 -12.75 2.43 -11.25
CA PHE A 102 -13.24 1.98 -9.95
C PHE A 102 -13.79 3.17 -9.15
N PHE A 103 -14.84 2.94 -8.37
CA PHE A 103 -15.33 3.91 -7.40
C PHE A 103 -14.46 3.85 -6.13
N GLY A 104 -13.49 4.75 -6.03
CA GLY A 104 -12.62 4.89 -4.86
C GLY A 104 -13.20 5.90 -3.88
N SER A 105 -13.54 5.46 -2.65
CA SER A 105 -13.99 6.35 -1.58
C SER A 105 -12.99 6.37 -0.42
N LEU A 106 -12.70 7.57 0.10
CA LEU A 106 -11.85 7.79 1.26
C LEU A 106 -12.69 8.31 2.42
N THR A 107 -12.64 7.61 3.56
CA THR A 107 -13.31 8.06 4.78
C THR A 107 -12.32 8.85 5.63
N ARG A 108 -12.60 10.12 5.89
CA ARG A 108 -11.68 11.05 6.58
C ARG A 108 -11.19 10.49 7.91
N ASP A 109 -12.06 9.87 8.69
CA ASP A 109 -11.76 9.34 10.03
C ASP A 109 -10.86 8.10 10.04
N THR A 110 -10.51 7.57 8.86
CA THR A 110 -9.72 6.34 8.70
C THR A 110 -8.33 6.58 8.10
N THR A 111 -7.92 7.84 7.98
CA THR A 111 -6.62 8.21 7.39
C THR A 111 -5.89 9.27 8.23
N ARG A 112 -4.56 9.32 8.14
CA ARG A 112 -3.75 10.38 8.75
C ARG A 112 -2.81 11.03 7.75
N HIS A 113 -2.72 12.36 7.81
CA HIS A 113 -1.71 13.14 7.10
C HIS A 113 -0.30 12.85 7.63
N ALA A 114 0.70 13.10 6.78
CA ALA A 114 2.11 13.09 7.13
C ALA A 114 2.44 14.04 8.30
#